data_AF-A0A7Y6UEX8-F1
#
_entry.id   AF-A0A7Y6UEX8-F1
#
_cell.length_a   1.000
_cell.length_b   1.000
_cell.length_c   1.000
_cell.angle_alpha   90.00
_cell.angle_beta   90.00
_cell.angle_gamma   90.00
#
_symmetry.space_group_name_H-M   'P 1'
#
loop_
_entity.id
_entity.type
_entity.pdbx_description
1 polymer ?
#
loop_
_entity_poly.entity_id
_entity_poly.type
_entity_poly.pdbx_seq_one_letter_code
_entity_poly.pdbx_strand_id
1 'polypeptide(L)'
;NGGIYGSMMSTPLLNYPQTGILGMHNIVKRPMVVGDEIKVRPMMYLALSYDHRVVDGREAVSFLVAVKDRLESPDRMLVEV
;
A
#
# COMPACT_ATOMS: atom_id res chain seq x y z
N ASN A 1 5.88 2.40 10.39
CA ASN A 1 4.53 1.79 10.40
C ASN A 1 3.68 2.54 11.42
N GLY A 2 2.78 3.41 10.97
CA GLY A 2 1.91 4.21 11.86
C GLY A 2 0.68 3.43 12.35
N GLY A 3 0.41 2.27 11.76
CA GLY A 3 -0.69 1.40 12.13
C GLY A 3 -0.65 0.90 13.58
N ILE A 4 0.55 0.85 14.18
CA ILE A 4 0.74 0.51 15.60
C ILE A 4 0.04 1.49 16.55
N TYR A 5 -0.18 2.74 16.10
CA TYR A 5 -0.86 3.79 16.85
C TYR A 5 -2.31 3.98 16.40
N GLY A 6 -2.86 3.07 15.58
CA GLY A 6 -4.23 3.16 15.08
C GLY A 6 -4.43 4.16 13.94
N SER A 7 -3.35 4.66 13.31
CA SER A 7 -3.47 5.53 12.15
C SER A 7 -4.14 4.80 10.98
N MET A 8 -5.20 5.40 10.42
CA MET A 8 -5.95 4.86 9.28
C MET A 8 -5.24 5.15 7.94
N MET A 9 -4.78 6.39 7.76
CA MET A 9 -4.09 6.87 6.56
C MET A 9 -3.32 8.15 6.92
N SER A 10 -2.16 8.36 6.30
CA SER A 10 -1.32 9.54 6.49
C SER A 10 -0.48 9.81 5.24
N THR A 11 0.10 11.00 5.15
CA THR A 11 1.09 11.38 4.13
C THR A 11 2.48 11.31 4.75
N PRO A 12 3.22 10.19 4.60
CA PRO A 12 4.54 10.06 5.21
C PRO A 12 5.53 11.06 4.60
N LEU A 13 6.42 11.62 5.41
CA LEU A 13 7.47 12.52 4.93
C LEU A 13 8.68 11.71 4.43
N LEU A 14 9.24 12.13 3.28
CA LEU A 14 10.43 11.50 2.73
C LEU A 14 11.62 11.60 3.69
N ASN A 15 12.38 10.51 3.82
CA ASN A 15 13.62 10.49 4.58
C ASN A 15 14.81 10.71 3.63
N TYR A 16 15.29 11.95 3.53
CA TYR A 16 16.41 12.29 2.65
C TYR A 16 17.65 11.43 2.98
N PRO A 17 18.37 10.88 1.98
CA PRO A 17 18.29 11.14 0.54
C PRO A 17 17.37 10.22 -0.28
N GLN A 18 16.46 9.49 0.35
CA GLN A 18 15.58 8.54 -0.35
C GLN A 18 14.50 9.24 -1.17
N THR A 19 14.15 8.65 -2.31
CA THR A 19 13.18 9.20 -3.29
C THR A 19 11.75 8.75 -3.07
N GLY A 20 11.52 7.83 -2.13
CA GLY A 20 10.20 7.31 -1.80
C GLY A 20 10.13 6.73 -0.39
N ILE A 21 8.94 6.76 0.20
CA ILE A 21 8.65 6.14 1.50
C ILE A 21 7.27 5.50 1.50
N LEU A 22 7.20 4.24 1.95
CA LEU A 22 5.96 3.49 2.08
C LEU A 22 5.41 3.61 3.50
N GLY A 23 4.23 4.21 3.63
CA GLY A 23 3.44 4.30 4.85
C GLY A 23 2.49 3.12 4.99
N MET A 24 2.73 2.29 6.02
CA MET A 24 1.78 1.26 6.48
C MET A 24 0.89 1.80 7.61
N HIS A 25 -0.37 1.37 7.60
CA HIS A 25 -1.42 1.82 8.51
C HIS A 25 -2.07 0.63 9.22
N ASN A 26 -3.07 0.91 10.07
CA ASN A 26 -3.73 -0.14 10.83
C ASN A 26 -4.52 -1.09 9.91
N ILE A 27 -4.73 -2.31 10.40
CA ILE A 27 -5.60 -3.29 9.75
C ILE A 27 -6.94 -3.25 10.46
N VAL A 28 -8.00 -2.92 9.72
CA VAL A 28 -9.36 -2.83 10.25
C VAL A 28 -10.32 -3.67 9.42
N LYS A 29 -11.32 -4.26 10.05
CA LYS A 29 -12.38 -5.00 9.35
C LYS A 29 -13.26 -4.02 8.59
N ARG A 30 -13.43 -4.21 7.28
CA ARG A 30 -14.27 -3.37 6.42
C ARG A 30 -15.16 -4.21 5.52
N PRO A 31 -16.38 -3.75 5.21
CA PRO A 31 -17.20 -4.36 4.17
C PRO A 31 -16.57 -4.07 2.80
N MET A 32 -16.26 -5.13 2.06
CA MET A 32 -15.70 -5.06 0.70
C MET A 32 -16.56 -5.88 -0.24
N VAL A 33 -16.73 -5.40 -1.46
CA VAL A 33 -17.37 -6.18 -2.53
C VAL A 33 -16.33 -7.15 -3.09
N VAL A 34 -16.65 -8.45 -3.11
CA VAL A 34 -15.79 -9.50 -3.67
C VAL A 34 -16.65 -10.37 -4.57
N GLY A 35 -16.42 -10.30 -5.89
CA GLY A 35 -17.41 -10.74 -6.87
C GLY A 35 -18.60 -9.78 -6.81
N ASP A 36 -19.77 -10.29 -6.45
CA ASP A 36 -21.01 -9.52 -6.30
C ASP A 36 -21.60 -9.57 -4.87
N GLU A 37 -20.80 -10.00 -3.89
CA GLU A 37 -21.22 -10.11 -2.48
C GLU A 37 -20.43 -9.16 -1.58
N ILE A 38 -21.09 -8.62 -0.54
CA ILE A 38 -20.43 -7.86 0.52
C ILE A 38 -19.82 -8.84 1.53
N LYS A 39 -18.50 -8.82 1.66
CA LYS A 39 -17.74 -9.65 2.61
C LYS A 39 -16.92 -8.76 3.53
N VAL A 40 -16.86 -9.12 4.82
CA VAL A 40 -15.98 -8.44 5.77
C VAL A 40 -14.54 -8.91 5.53
N ARG A 41 -13.63 -7.97 5.27
CA ARG A 41 -12.20 -8.25 5.03
C ARG A 41 -11.31 -7.43 5.97
N PRO A 42 -10.18 -7.97 6.43
CA PRO A 42 -9.13 -7.16 7.06
C PRO A 42 -8.47 -6.31 5.97
N MET A 43 -8.62 -4.99 6.08
CA MET A 43 -8.13 -4.03 5.10
C MET A 43 -7.13 -3.07 5.73
N MET A 44 -6.12 -2.67 4.95
CA MET A 44 -5.11 -1.67 5.29
C MET A 44 -5.01 -0.65 4.17
N TYR A 45 -4.85 0.64 4.50
CA TYR A 45 -4.41 1.64 3.53
C TYR A 45 -2.89 1.66 3.42
N LEU A 46 -2.39 1.69 2.20
CA LEU A 46 -0.98 1.97 1.91
C LEU A 46 -0.87 3.38 1.35
N ALA A 47 0.13 4.13 1.81
CA ALA A 47 0.45 5.45 1.27
C ALA A 47 1.88 5.44 0.74
N LEU A 48 2.10 5.96 -0.46
CA LEU A 48 3.43 6.16 -1.02
C LEU A 48 3.63 7.66 -1.21
N SER A 49 4.55 8.24 -0.45
CA SER A 49 5.10 9.56 -0.78
C SER A 49 6.37 9.36 -1.59
N TYR A 50 6.55 10.16 -2.63
CA TYR A 50 7.69 10.06 -3.54
C TYR A 50 8.10 11.44 -4.05
N ASP A 51 9.37 11.56 -4.40
CA ASP A 51 9.91 12.78 -4.98
C ASP A 51 9.56 12.83 -6.47
N HIS A 52 8.56 13.64 -6.80
CA HIS A 52 8.08 13.86 -8.16
C HIS A 52 9.14 14.42 -9.12
N ARG A 53 10.27 14.93 -8.63
CA ARG A 53 11.38 15.37 -9.48
C ARG A 53 12.14 14.20 -10.10
N VAL A 54 12.02 13.01 -9.51
CA VAL A 54 12.78 11.81 -9.89
C VAL A 54 11.87 10.67 -10.34
N VAL A 55 10.69 10.53 -9.72
CA VAL A 55 9.74 9.43 -9.97
C VAL A 55 8.46 10.00 -10.57
N ASP A 56 8.04 9.47 -11.72
CA ASP A 56 6.78 9.86 -12.35
C ASP A 56 5.57 9.23 -11.63
N GLY A 57 4.40 9.89 -11.76
CA GLY A 57 3.15 9.40 -11.18
C GLY A 57 2.79 8.00 -11.68
N ARG A 58 3.07 7.66 -12.95
CA ARG A 58 2.84 6.31 -13.47
C ARG A 58 3.67 5.27 -12.72
N GLU A 59 4.95 5.54 -12.49
CA GLU A 59 5.88 4.62 -11.83
C GLU A 59 5.49 4.42 -10.37
N ALA A 60 5.19 5.51 -9.66
CA ALA A 60 4.76 5.47 -8.27
C ALA A 60 3.46 4.67 -8.08
N VAL A 61 2.46 4.89 -8.93
CA VAL A 61 1.20 4.13 -8.89
C VAL A 61 1.44 2.66 -9.23
N SER A 62 2.20 2.38 -10.28
CA SER A 62 2.51 1.00 -10.69
C SER A 62 3.24 0.24 -9.59
N PHE A 63 4.20 0.88 -8.91
CA PHE A 63 4.90 0.31 -7.77
C PHE A 63 3.93 0.00 -6.61
N LEU A 64 3.05 0.95 -6.25
CA LEU A 64 2.12 0.75 -5.15
C LEU A 64 1.11 -0.38 -5.43
N VAL A 65 0.63 -0.49 -6.68
CA VAL A 65 -0.21 -1.60 -7.14
C VAL A 65 0.56 -2.93 -7.07
N ALA A 66 1.82 -2.95 -7.53
CA ALA A 66 2.66 -4.14 -7.48
C ALA A 66 2.92 -4.62 -6.04
N VAL A 67 3.06 -3.70 -5.08
CA VAL A 67 3.16 -4.02 -3.64
C VAL A 67 1.82 -4.56 -3.12
N LYS A 68 0.70 -3.90 -3.42
CA LYS A 68 -0.64 -4.35 -3.05
C LYS A 68 -0.87 -5.79 -3.51
N ASP A 69 -0.64 -6.09 -4.79
CA ASP A 69 -0.95 -7.39 -5.36
C ASP A 69 -0.07 -8.51 -4.77
N ARG A 70 1.19 -8.22 -4.45
CA ARG A 70 2.08 -9.16 -3.75
C ARG A 70 1.66 -9.42 -2.31
N LEU A 71 1.13 -8.42 -1.61
CA LEU A 71 0.60 -8.59 -0.25
C LEU A 71 -0.73 -9.34 -0.24
N GLU A 72 -1.58 -9.15 -1.26
CA GLU A 72 -2.87 -9.84 -1.40
C GLU A 72 -2.72 -11.28 -1.92
N SER A 73 -1.64 -11.60 -2.64
CA SER A 73 -1.34 -12.95 -3.15
C SER A 73 0.17 -13.26 -3.04
N PRO A 74 0.67 -13.60 -1.84
CA PRO A 74 2.11 -13.81 -1.60
C PRO A 74 2.72 -14.98 -2.39
N ASP A 75 1.90 -15.94 -2.82
CA ASP A 75 2.29 -17.04 -3.70
C ASP A 75 2.89 -16.55 -5.02
N ARG A 76 2.45 -15.39 -5.52
CA ARG A 76 3.04 -14.73 -6.70
C ARG A 76 4.46 -14.22 -6.47
N MET A 77 4.94 -14.14 -5.23
CA MET A 77 6.34 -13.80 -4.96
C MET A 77 7.28 -15.00 -5.09
N LEU A 78 6.75 -16.23 -5.01
CA LEU A 78 7.53 -17.47 -5.07
C LEU A 78 7.77 -17.96 -6.49
N VAL A 79 6.88 -17.59 -7.41
CA VAL A 79 7.02 -17.82 -8.84
C VAL A 79 7.59 -16.52 -9.40
N GLU A 80 8.78 -16.51 -10.00
CA GLU A 80 9.39 -15.32 -10.61
C GLU A 80 8.62 -14.85 -11.86
N VAL A 81 7.37 -14.37 -11.66
CA VAL A 81 6.48 -13.84 -12.70
C VAL A 81 5.87 -12.52 -12.21
#